data_AF-A0A6A7KX39-F1
#
_entry.id   AF-A0A6A7KX39-F1
#
_cell.length_a   1.000
_cell.length_b   1.000
_cell.length_c   1.000
_cell.angle_alpha   90.00
_cell.angle_beta   90.00
_cell.angle_gamma   90.00
#
_symmetry.space_group_name_H-M   'P 1'
#
loop_
_entity.id
_entity.type
_entity.pdbx_description
1 polymer ?
#
loop_
_entity_poly.entity_id
_entity_poly.type
_entity_poly.pdbx_seq_one_letter_code
_entity_poly.pdbx_strand_id
1 'polypeptide(L)'
;MDDEALVILSPTANVDITESISRQARVTQVASDRVMVISADAASFSQLAALQGVAHVLTRTDSAADVSGLNAQESLFVQGWLLSHQPKARKGEGLPWDAPGFEAPGPRKE
;
A
#
# COMPACT_ATOMS: atom_id res chain seq x y z
N MET A 1 -7.04 17.63 2.01
CA MET A 1 -7.48 16.33 2.55
C MET A 1 -6.33 15.41 2.27
N ASP A 2 -5.75 14.82 3.32
CA ASP A 2 -4.58 13.95 3.16
C ASP A 2 -5.05 12.60 2.64
N ASP A 3 -4.38 12.09 1.62
CA ASP A 3 -4.56 10.74 1.13
C ASP A 3 -3.30 9.92 1.42
N GLU A 4 -3.34 8.63 1.09
CA GLU A 4 -2.24 7.70 1.28
C GLU A 4 -1.65 7.28 -0.06
N ALA A 5 -0.32 7.26 -0.13
CA ALA A 5 0.42 6.78 -1.29
C ALA A 5 1.56 5.86 -0.87
N LEU A 6 1.89 4.91 -1.74
CA LEU A 6 3.04 4.03 -1.59
C LEU A 6 4.19 4.55 -2.46
N VAL A 7 5.34 4.81 -1.83
CA VAL A 7 6.54 5.31 -2.49
C VAL A 7 7.55 4.17 -2.63
N ILE A 8 8.11 4.04 -3.83
CA ILE A 8 9.15 3.07 -4.16
C ILE A 8 10.39 3.84 -4.59
N LEU A 9 11.49 3.61 -3.89
CA LEU A 9 12.78 4.19 -4.21
C LEU A 9 13.54 3.35 -5.24
N SER A 10 14.32 4.05 -6.05
CA SER A 10 15.30 3.45 -6.95
C SER A 10 16.34 2.65 -6.15
N PRO A 11 16.91 1.56 -6.71
CA PRO A 11 17.92 0.76 -6.01
C PRO A 11 19.19 1.54 -5.61
N THR A 12 19.45 2.64 -6.31
CA THR A 12 20.61 3.52 -6.10
C THR A 12 20.27 4.77 -5.31
N ALA A 13 19.07 4.83 -4.69
CA ALA A 13 18.66 5.98 -3.91
C ALA A 13 19.52 6.11 -2.64
N ASN A 14 19.92 7.34 -2.32
CA ASN A 14 20.73 7.65 -1.14
C ASN A 14 19.83 7.87 0.09
N VAL A 15 20.37 7.66 1.30
CA VAL A 15 19.67 7.83 2.59
C VAL A 15 19.03 9.22 2.75
N ASP A 16 19.63 10.25 2.15
CA ASP A 16 19.14 11.64 2.17
C ASP A 16 17.73 11.80 1.54
N ILE A 17 17.30 10.86 0.69
CA ILE A 17 15.98 10.94 0.06
C ILE A 17 14.86 10.68 1.06
N THR A 18 15.06 9.77 2.02
CA THR A 18 14.05 9.43 3.01
C THR A 18 13.78 10.62 3.93
N GLU A 19 14.82 11.40 4.25
CA GLU A 19 14.68 12.66 4.97
C GLU A 19 13.93 13.71 4.13
N SER A 20 14.24 13.79 2.84
CA SER A 20 13.55 14.69 1.92
C SER A 20 12.05 14.36 1.78
N ILE A 21 11.70 13.07 1.76
CA ILE A 21 10.31 12.59 1.76
C ILE A 21 9.63 12.95 3.08
N SER A 22 10.30 12.72 4.21
CA SER A 22 9.75 13.00 5.55
C SER A 22 9.46 14.49 5.81
N ARG A 23 10.10 15.40 5.05
CA ARG A 23 9.82 16.84 5.10
C ARG A 23 8.58 17.24 4.29
N GLN A 24 8.20 16.46 3.28
CA GLN A 24 7.10 16.76 2.36
C GLN A 24 5.82 15.94 2.63
N ALA A 25 5.97 14.81 3.32
CA ALA A 25 4.90 13.88 3.63
C ALA A 25 5.14 13.19 4.98
N ARG A 26 4.06 12.74 5.62
CA ARG A 26 4.15 11.94 6.83
C ARG A 26 4.33 10.47 6.46
N VAL A 27 5.48 9.88 6.77
CA VAL A 27 5.68 8.43 6.63
C VAL A 27 4.80 7.69 7.65
N THR A 28 3.92 6.81 7.16
CA THR A 28 2.98 6.04 7.99
C THR A 28 3.46 4.62 8.24
N GLN A 29 4.11 4.01 7.25
CA GLN A 29 4.65 2.65 7.33
C GLN A 29 5.94 2.53 6.50
N VAL A 30 6.84 1.64 6.92
CA VAL A 30 8.05 1.29 6.18
C VAL A 30 8.08 -0.23 6.04
N ALA A 31 8.08 -0.72 4.79
CA ALA A 31 8.09 -2.14 4.48
C ALA A 31 9.51 -2.66 4.15
N SER A 32 10.33 -1.80 3.54
CA SER A 32 11.76 -2.00 3.31
C SER A 32 12.46 -0.64 3.21
N ASP A 33 13.79 -0.63 3.10
CA ASP A 33 14.57 0.58 2.83
C ASP A 33 14.14 1.31 1.56
N ARG A 34 13.47 0.62 0.63
CA ARG A 34 13.00 1.15 -0.65
C ARG A 34 11.50 1.34 -0.74
N VAL A 35 10.70 0.75 0.15
CA VAL A 35 9.24 0.74 0.06
C VAL A 35 8.65 1.29 1.34
N MET A 36 7.92 2.39 1.21
CA MET A 36 7.28 3.08 2.32
C MET A 36 5.90 3.60 1.94
N VAL A 37 5.04 3.73 2.93
CA VAL A 37 3.71 4.32 2.80
C VAL A 37 3.74 5.70 3.44
N ILE A 38 3.18 6.67 2.75
CA ILE A 38 3.15 8.07 3.16
C ILE A 38 1.72 8.61 3.14
N SER A 39 1.48 9.64 3.93
CA SER A 39 0.27 10.43 3.88
C SER A 39 0.61 11.89 3.62
N ALA A 40 -0.02 12.46 2.59
CA ALA A 40 0.15 13.85 2.16
C ALA A 40 -1.01 14.29 1.26
N ASP A 41 -0.99 15.55 0.82
CA ASP A 41 -1.89 16.03 -0.22
C ASP A 41 -1.40 15.65 -1.64
N ALA A 42 -2.27 15.85 -2.63
CA ALA A 42 -1.98 15.50 -4.03
C ALA A 42 -0.83 16.32 -4.65
N ALA A 43 -0.58 17.55 -4.15
CA ALA A 43 0.53 18.36 -4.62
C ALA A 43 1.86 17.78 -4.15
N SER A 44 1.93 17.33 -2.89
CA SER A 44 3.09 16.62 -2.34
C SER A 44 3.39 15.34 -3.12
N PHE A 45 2.39 14.54 -3.49
CA PHE A 45 2.64 13.32 -4.29
C PHE A 45 3.29 13.63 -5.64
N SER A 46 2.84 14.69 -6.31
CA SER A 46 3.43 15.12 -7.60
C SER A 46 4.87 15.61 -7.43
N GLN A 47 5.16 16.32 -6.34
CA GLN A 47 6.52 16.76 -6.02
C GLN A 47 7.45 15.59 -5.70
N LEU A 48 6.96 14.62 -4.92
CA LEU A 48 7.71 13.42 -4.58
C LEU A 48 8.00 12.55 -5.79
N ALA A 49 7.05 12.41 -6.72
CA ALA A 49 7.24 11.68 -7.96
C ALA A 49 8.33 12.32 -8.86
N ALA A 50 8.57 13.62 -8.72
CA ALA A 50 9.62 14.34 -9.45
C ALA A 50 11.00 14.27 -8.77
N LEU A 51 11.12 13.72 -7.56
CA LEU A 51 12.39 13.63 -6.86
C LEU A 51 13.32 12.59 -7.50
N GLN A 52 14.58 13.00 -7.71
CA GLN A 52 15.61 12.09 -8.20
C GLN A 52 15.88 10.98 -7.17
N GLY A 53 15.57 9.74 -7.53
CA GLY A 53 15.72 8.57 -6.66
C GLY A 53 14.39 7.96 -6.21
N VAL A 54 13.26 8.63 -6.45
CA VAL A 54 11.93 8.00 -6.41
C VAL A 54 11.70 7.30 -7.74
N ALA A 55 11.42 6.00 -7.69
CA ALA A 55 11.08 5.21 -8.87
C ALA A 55 9.57 5.28 -9.17
N HIS A 56 8.74 5.14 -8.14
CA HIS A 56 7.29 5.18 -8.27
C HIS A 56 6.61 5.83 -7.06
N VAL A 57 5.49 6.52 -7.30
CA VAL A 57 4.51 6.93 -6.29
C VAL A 57 3.18 6.36 -6.73
N LEU A 58 2.66 5.39 -5.98
CA LEU A 58 1.41 4.69 -6.27
C LEU A 58 0.31 5.16 -5.33
N THR A 59 -0.86 5.38 -5.90
CA THR A 59 -2.11 5.73 -5.24
C THR A 59 -3.07 4.55 -5.27
N ARG A 60 -4.22 4.70 -4.59
CA ARG A 60 -5.24 3.65 -4.47
C ARG A 60 -5.81 3.16 -5.80
N THR A 61 -5.67 3.94 -6.88
CA THR A 61 -6.18 3.62 -8.21
C THR A 61 -5.18 2.90 -9.10
N ASP A 62 -3.91 2.81 -8.68
CA ASP A 62 -2.85 2.23 -9.50
C ASP A 62 -2.86 0.70 -9.48
N SER A 63 -2.12 0.11 -10.43
CA SER A 63 -1.97 -1.33 -10.60
C SER A 63 -0.55 -1.78 -10.29
N ALA A 64 -0.40 -2.97 -9.68
CA ALA A 64 0.89 -3.55 -9.35
C ALA A 64 1.70 -3.96 -10.59
N ALA A 65 1.02 -4.12 -11.74
CA ALA A 65 1.64 -4.59 -12.99
C ALA A 65 2.70 -3.63 -13.53
N ASP A 66 2.67 -2.37 -13.11
CA ASP A 66 3.54 -1.31 -13.63
C ASP A 66 4.85 -1.15 -12.85
N VAL A 67 5.10 -2.00 -11.84
CA VAL A 67 6.29 -1.91 -10.99
C VAL A 67 7.24 -3.07 -11.25
N SER A 68 8.47 -2.75 -11.66
CA SER A 68 9.53 -3.73 -11.95
C SER A 68 10.74 -3.57 -11.02
N GLY A 69 11.56 -4.61 -10.90
CA GLY A 69 12.82 -4.55 -10.11
C GLY A 69 12.65 -4.60 -8.58
N LEU A 70 11.51 -5.10 -8.10
CA LEU A 70 11.27 -5.41 -6.69
C LEU A 70 11.74 -6.81 -6.34
N ASN A 71 12.21 -7.00 -5.11
CA ASN A 71 12.42 -8.35 -4.57
C ASN A 71 11.08 -9.00 -4.18
N ALA A 72 11.12 -10.29 -3.78
CA ALA A 72 9.91 -11.05 -3.48
C ALA A 72 9.07 -10.44 -2.32
N GLN A 73 9.72 -9.93 -1.28
CA GLN A 73 9.04 -9.32 -0.12
C GLN A 73 8.40 -7.98 -0.50
N GLU A 74 9.14 -7.14 -1.21
CA GLU A 74 8.65 -5.83 -1.70
C GLU A 74 7.47 -6.02 -2.65
N SER A 75 7.58 -6.95 -3.59
CA SER A 75 6.52 -7.30 -4.53
C SER A 75 5.26 -7.76 -3.79
N LEU A 76 5.39 -8.62 -2.79
CA LEU A 76 4.26 -9.08 -1.98
C LEU A 76 3.59 -7.93 -1.21
N PHE A 77 4.39 -7.02 -0.63
CA PHE A 77 3.87 -5.88 0.09
C PHE A 77 3.09 -4.92 -0.83
N VAL A 78 3.67 -4.55 -1.97
CA VAL A 78 3.03 -3.64 -2.94
C VAL A 78 1.71 -4.22 -3.45
N GLN A 79 1.71 -5.51 -3.82
CA GLN A 79 0.48 -6.20 -4.24
C GLN A 79 -0.57 -6.21 -3.13
N GLY A 80 -0.17 -6.54 -1.90
CA GLY A 80 -1.06 -6.57 -0.74
C GLY A 80 -1.67 -5.21 -0.43
N TRP A 81 -0.87 -4.14 -0.48
CA TRP A 81 -1.33 -2.77 -0.25
C TRP A 81 -2.35 -2.34 -1.30
N LEU A 82 -2.07 -2.57 -2.60
CA LEU A 82 -3.00 -2.24 -3.68
C LEU A 82 -4.31 -3.05 -3.60
N LEU A 83 -4.22 -4.35 -3.32
CA LEU A 83 -5.41 -5.20 -3.09
C LEU A 83 -6.22 -4.77 -1.86
N SER A 84 -5.57 -4.17 -0.85
CA SER A 84 -6.26 -3.73 0.37
C SER A 84 -7.22 -2.57 0.12
N HIS A 85 -6.98 -1.77 -0.93
CA HIS A 85 -7.82 -0.65 -1.33
C HIS A 85 -8.94 -1.03 -2.29
N GLN A 86 -8.91 -2.24 -2.85
CA GLN A 86 -10.01 -2.70 -3.70
C GLN A 86 -11.27 -2.99 -2.86
N PRO A 87 -12.47 -2.70 -3.41
CA PRO A 87 -13.73 -3.02 -2.73
C PRO A 87 -13.81 -4.52 -2.49
N LYS A 88 -14.03 -4.91 -1.23
CA LYS A 88 -14.16 -6.33 -0.83
C LYS A 88 -15.63 -6.71 -0.81
N ALA A 89 -16.03 -7.64 -1.67
CA ALA A 89 -17.32 -8.29 -1.54
C ALA A 89 -17.23 -9.36 -0.44
N ARG A 90 -17.70 -9.04 0.77
CA ARG A 90 -17.72 -10.03 1.85
C ARG A 90 -19.01 -10.82 1.78
N LYS A 91 -18.88 -12.14 1.65
CA LYS A 91 -20.03 -13.05 1.70
C LYS A 91 -20.71 -12.88 3.06
N GLY A 92 -21.98 -12.47 3.06
CA GLY A 92 -22.79 -12.31 4.28
C GLY A 92 -22.76 -10.92 4.92
N GLU A 93 -22.08 -9.94 4.31
CA GLU A 93 -22.10 -8.55 4.79
C GLU A 93 -23.51 -7.95 4.68
N GLY A 94 -24.01 -7.39 5.79
CA GLY A 94 -25.35 -6.83 5.88
C GLY A 94 -26.49 -7.85 6.05
N LEU A 95 -26.18 -9.16 6.08
CA LEU A 95 -27.17 -10.20 6.37
C LEU A 95 -27.32 -10.43 7.88
N PRO A 96 -28.51 -10.87 8.35
CA PRO A 96 -28.69 -11.26 9.74
C PRO A 96 -27.86 -12.52 10.06
N TRP A 97 -27.58 -12.72 11.35
CA TRP A 97 -26.73 -13.80 11.83
C TRP A 97 -27.25 -15.21 11.48
N ASP A 98 -28.56 -15.35 11.29
CA ASP A 98 -29.25 -16.59 10.92
C ASP A 98 -29.47 -16.75 9.41
N ALA A 99 -28.79 -15.95 8.57
CA ALA A 99 -28.93 -16.03 7.14
C ALA A 99 -28.59 -17.44 6.60
N PRO A 100 -29.48 -18.04 5.78
CA PRO A 100 -29.26 -19.38 5.25
C PRO A 100 -27.97 -19.44 4.41
N GLY A 101 -27.22 -20.55 4.55
CA GLY A 101 -25.95 -20.77 3.83
C GLY A 101 -24.69 -20.31 4.57
N PHE A 102 -24.81 -19.93 5.84
CA PHE A 102 -23.71 -19.63 6.76
C PHE A 102 -23.84 -20.50 8.02
N GLU A 103 -23.22 -21.68 7.99
CA GLU A 103 -23.16 -22.54 9.16
C GLU A 103 -21.99 -22.13 10.05
N ALA A 104 -22.22 -22.09 11.36
CA ALA A 104 -21.14 -21.91 12.33
C ALA A 104 -20.12 -23.05 12.18
N PRO A 105 -18.81 -22.79 12.37
CA PRO A 105 -17.84 -23.87 12.42
C PRO A 105 -18.26 -24.86 13.52
N GLY A 106 -18.34 -26.14 13.15
CA GLY A 106 -18.74 -27.19 14.07
C GLY A 106 -17.80 -27.32 15.28
N PRO A 107 -18.22 -28.01 16.35
CA PRO A 107 -17.37 -28.23 17.51
C PRO A 107 -16.05 -28.88 17.10
N ARG A 108 -14.97 -28.46 17.74
CA ARG A 108 -13.64 -29.06 17.56
C ARG A 108 -13.77 -30.55 17.90
N LYS A 109 -13.43 -31.44 16.95
CA LYS A 109 -13.36 -32.87 17.21
C LYS A 109 -12.22 -33.11 18.22
N GLU A 110 -12.55 -33.68 19.37
CA GLU A 110 -11.58 -34.23 20.34
C GLU A 110 -11.04 -35.58 19.86
#